data_AF-A0A944UMH1-F1
#
_entry.id   AF-A0A944UMH1-F1
#
_cell.length_a   1.000
_cell.length_b   1.000
_cell.length_c   1.000
_cell.angle_alpha   90.00
_cell.angle_beta   90.00
_cell.angle_gamma   90.00
#
_symmetry.space_group_name_H-M   'P 1'
#
loop_
_entity.id
_entity.type
_entity.pdbx_description
1 polymer ?
#
loop_
_entity_poly.entity_id
_entity_poly.type
_entity_poly.pdbx_seq_one_letter_code
_entity_poly.pdbx_strand_id
1 'polypeptide(L)'
;MALTAKRILETLCSLDLLDVSDPSSAACEPASYELCGIDWNFAEYPRDDAKWHEVEAEMDRRACGEPSNSAVDPPRYSAWHLPVHFYGSDHGIYIHEYWILAQAANIRARLDPDRQRHPEVLRGSIQAALITVYLHEVFHHKTESFAIRLEIADRRPRYVPYHERVYAPLAGSNGQLEEALACAETIRRLNESTYKSGLPPDVLEATMADLWDDIPRQRAGYNRGCILSPDGPYERARNRLSSQIDEGVMWPEGNDDDWSLSPHSFRGLVDCRTITHVVVPQGTQPVIPWFEAPTPQTFPTPGMDRMSVLKRLKASVQSGGSQVSGAPTDCHRVARR
;
A
#
# COMPACT_ATOMS: atom_id res chain seq x y z
N MET A 1 -12.72 -14.88 -7.52
CA MET A 1 -13.18 -14.14 -6.33
C MET A 1 -11.95 -13.56 -5.65
N ALA A 2 -11.95 -12.26 -5.35
CA ALA A 2 -10.90 -11.67 -4.51
C ALA A 2 -11.02 -12.25 -3.08
N LEU A 3 -9.88 -12.53 -2.45
CA LEU A 3 -9.88 -12.88 -1.02
C LEU A 3 -10.25 -11.62 -0.22
N THR A 4 -10.93 -11.82 0.91
CA THR A 4 -11.17 -10.71 1.84
C THR A 4 -10.01 -10.62 2.82
N ALA A 5 -9.70 -9.40 3.27
CA ALA A 5 -8.73 -9.13 4.33
C ALA A 5 -8.99 -10.01 5.58
N LYS A 6 -10.27 -10.15 5.95
CA LYS A 6 -10.71 -11.04 7.04
C LYS A 6 -10.27 -12.49 6.85
N ARG A 7 -10.40 -13.05 5.63
CA ARG A 7 -10.04 -14.45 5.36
C ARG A 7 -8.53 -14.70 5.46
N ILE A 8 -7.73 -13.73 5.02
CA ILE A 8 -6.27 -13.77 5.15
C ILE A 8 -5.90 -13.83 6.64
N LEU A 9 -6.45 -12.90 7.42
CA LEU A 9 -6.21 -12.81 8.85
C LEU A 9 -6.59 -14.09 9.61
N GLU A 10 -7.78 -14.65 9.35
CA GLU A 10 -8.22 -15.92 9.94
C GLU A 10 -7.26 -17.06 9.62
N THR A 11 -6.78 -17.12 8.36
CA THR A 11 -5.87 -18.17 7.89
C THR A 11 -4.52 -18.07 8.59
N LEU A 12 -3.89 -16.90 8.57
CA LEU A 12 -2.59 -16.67 9.22
C LEU A 12 -2.69 -16.90 10.74
N CYS A 13 -3.79 -16.50 11.36
CA CYS A 13 -4.05 -16.76 12.78
C CYS A 13 -4.15 -18.27 13.09
N SER A 14 -4.85 -19.03 12.24
CA SER A 14 -5.00 -20.48 12.41
C SER A 14 -3.69 -21.26 12.25
N LEU A 15 -2.74 -20.70 11.51
CA LEU A 15 -1.41 -21.28 11.27
C LEU A 15 -0.35 -20.73 12.23
N ASP A 16 -0.73 -19.84 13.16
CA ASP A 16 0.17 -19.16 14.10
C ASP A 16 1.33 -18.41 13.41
N LEU A 17 1.01 -17.73 12.29
CA LEU A 17 1.96 -16.99 11.46
C LEU A 17 1.97 -15.46 11.71
N LEU A 18 1.17 -14.98 12.67
CA LEU A 18 1.08 -13.56 13.01
C LEU A 18 2.06 -13.21 14.14
N ASP A 19 2.72 -12.06 14.04
CA ASP A 19 3.52 -11.48 15.12
C ASP A 19 3.05 -10.06 15.47
N VAL A 20 1.86 -10.00 16.04
CA VAL A 20 1.25 -8.73 16.46
C VAL A 20 1.78 -8.22 17.81
N SER A 21 2.64 -8.99 18.46
CA SER A 21 3.07 -8.83 19.85
C SER A 21 4.24 -7.85 20.00
N ASP A 22 5.04 -7.66 18.95
CA ASP A 22 6.17 -6.75 18.96
C ASP A 22 5.90 -5.54 18.03
N PRO A 23 5.53 -4.38 18.58
CA PRO A 23 5.28 -3.17 17.79
C PRO A 23 6.55 -2.45 17.33
N SER A 24 7.75 -2.92 17.71
CA SER A 24 8.99 -2.13 17.56
C SER A 24 9.54 -2.08 16.14
N SER A 25 9.05 -2.93 15.22
CA SER A 25 9.67 -3.12 13.90
C SER A 25 9.07 -2.29 12.76
N ALA A 26 7.84 -1.78 12.89
CA ALA A 26 7.15 -1.11 11.79
C ALA A 26 6.77 0.35 12.13
N ALA A 27 7.11 1.26 11.22
CA ALA A 27 6.88 2.68 11.37
C ALA A 27 5.37 2.97 11.50
N CYS A 28 4.97 3.63 12.59
CA CYS A 28 3.63 4.20 12.74
C CYS A 28 3.79 5.69 12.99
N GLU A 29 3.14 6.52 12.17
CA GLU A 29 2.94 7.94 12.49
C GLU A 29 2.03 8.07 13.73
N PRO A 30 2.15 9.17 14.51
CA PRO A 30 1.49 9.31 15.81
C PRO A 30 -0.05 9.27 15.71
N ALA A 31 -0.71 8.95 16.83
CA ALA A 31 -2.16 8.76 16.98
C ALA A 31 -3.04 10.02 16.71
N SER A 32 -2.46 11.09 16.18
CA SER A 32 -3.08 12.41 15.98
C SER A 32 -3.66 12.62 14.58
N TYR A 33 -4.00 11.55 13.87
CA TYR A 33 -4.58 11.60 12.52
C TYR A 33 -5.91 10.85 12.46
N GLU A 34 -6.81 11.33 11.62
CA GLU A 34 -8.10 10.71 11.30
C GLU A 34 -8.08 10.10 9.90
N LEU A 35 -8.91 9.08 9.68
CA LEU A 35 -8.94 8.29 8.44
C LEU A 35 -10.08 8.75 7.53
N CYS A 36 -9.74 8.99 6.27
CA CYS A 36 -10.66 9.32 5.19
C CYS A 36 -10.67 8.20 4.14
N GLY A 37 -11.86 7.80 3.71
CA GLY A 37 -12.04 6.95 2.53
C GLY A 37 -11.66 7.70 1.25
N ILE A 38 -11.38 6.95 0.18
CA ILE A 38 -11.05 7.52 -1.15
C ILE A 38 -12.12 7.11 -2.14
N ASP A 39 -12.76 8.09 -2.78
CA ASP A 39 -13.55 7.85 -3.98
C ASP A 39 -12.60 7.68 -5.18
N TRP A 40 -12.43 6.43 -5.60
CA TRP A 40 -11.57 6.06 -6.74
C TRP A 40 -12.19 6.37 -8.11
N ASN A 41 -13.42 6.89 -8.15
CA ASN A 41 -14.13 7.22 -9.38
C ASN A 41 -13.90 8.67 -9.82
N PHE A 42 -12.63 9.00 -10.08
CA PHE A 42 -12.19 10.38 -10.35
C PHE A 42 -12.91 11.04 -11.55
N ALA A 43 -13.37 10.25 -12.53
CA ALA A 43 -14.01 10.76 -13.74
C ALA A 43 -15.44 11.28 -13.52
N GLU A 44 -16.14 10.77 -12.51
CA GLU A 44 -17.55 11.11 -12.26
C GLU A 44 -17.74 12.20 -11.20
N TYR A 45 -16.66 12.70 -10.60
CA TYR A 45 -16.75 13.66 -9.51
C TYR A 45 -17.34 15.00 -9.95
N PRO A 46 -18.32 15.57 -9.21
CA PRO A 46 -18.98 16.83 -9.57
C PRO A 46 -18.00 17.98 -9.80
N ARG A 47 -18.30 18.83 -10.79
CA ARG A 47 -17.62 20.12 -10.98
C ARG A 47 -18.08 21.13 -9.94
N ASP A 48 -17.72 20.90 -8.68
CA ASP A 48 -17.87 21.89 -7.62
C ASP A 48 -16.65 22.84 -7.66
N ASP A 49 -16.73 23.84 -8.54
CA ASP A 49 -15.61 24.74 -8.84
C ASP A 49 -15.10 25.47 -7.59
N ALA A 50 -15.97 25.75 -6.61
CA ALA A 50 -15.60 26.44 -5.37
C ALA A 50 -14.62 25.61 -4.51
N LYS A 51 -14.89 24.32 -4.34
CA LYS A 51 -13.98 23.42 -3.59
C LYS A 51 -12.63 23.28 -4.30
N TRP A 52 -12.63 23.21 -5.62
CA TRP A 52 -11.38 23.09 -6.37
C TRP A 52 -10.52 24.35 -6.31
N HIS A 53 -11.11 25.54 -6.11
CA HIS A 53 -10.33 26.76 -5.83
C HIS A 53 -9.61 26.69 -4.48
N GLU A 54 -10.24 26.11 -3.44
CA GLU A 54 -9.59 25.88 -2.14
C GLU A 54 -8.42 24.90 -2.26
N VAL A 55 -8.59 23.83 -3.04
CA VAL A 55 -7.53 22.86 -3.35
C VAL A 55 -6.36 23.53 -4.06
N GLU A 56 -6.63 24.35 -5.08
CA GLU A 56 -5.60 25.07 -5.83
C GLU A 56 -4.80 26.00 -4.91
N ALA A 57 -5.49 26.78 -4.07
CA ALA A 57 -4.86 27.67 -3.10
C ALA A 57 -4.01 26.91 -2.05
N GLU A 58 -4.47 25.75 -1.60
CA GLU A 58 -3.71 24.87 -0.70
C GLU A 58 -2.46 24.30 -1.36
N MET A 59 -2.58 23.83 -2.60
CA MET A 59 -1.46 23.29 -3.37
C MET A 59 -0.40 24.37 -3.64
N ASP A 60 -0.80 25.55 -4.09
CA ASP A 60 0.11 26.65 -4.39
C ASP A 60 0.83 27.15 -3.12
N ARG A 61 0.10 27.25 -2.00
CA ARG A 61 0.70 27.60 -0.69
C ARG A 61 1.80 26.63 -0.27
N ARG A 62 1.56 25.32 -0.44
CA ARG A 62 2.55 24.28 -0.12
C ARG A 62 3.75 24.32 -1.05
N ALA A 63 3.52 24.59 -2.34
CA ALA A 63 4.59 24.76 -3.32
C ALA A 63 5.55 25.91 -2.95
N CYS A 64 5.01 26.99 -2.39
CA CYS A 64 5.76 28.15 -1.93
C CYS A 64 6.50 27.94 -0.59
N GLY A 65 6.34 26.78 0.06
CA GLY A 65 6.93 26.50 1.37
C GLY A 65 6.34 27.36 2.50
N GLU A 66 5.15 27.91 2.30
CA GLU A 66 4.46 28.69 3.33
C GLU A 66 3.96 27.75 4.44
N PRO A 67 4.19 28.08 5.72
CA PRO A 67 3.67 27.29 6.82
C PRO A 67 2.13 27.29 6.78
N SER A 68 1.53 26.12 7.03
CA SER A 68 0.08 26.00 7.19
C SER A 68 -0.41 26.95 8.32
N ASN A 69 -1.65 27.43 8.22
CA ASN A 69 -2.33 28.09 9.35
C ASN A 69 -2.46 27.16 10.57
N SER A 70 -2.29 25.85 10.39
CA SER A 70 -2.04 24.89 11.46
C SER A 70 -0.53 24.79 11.70
N ALA A 71 -0.05 25.12 12.90
CA ALA A 71 1.35 25.01 13.31
C ALA A 71 1.86 23.56 13.44
N VAL A 72 1.65 22.74 12.40
CA VAL A 72 1.99 21.33 12.33
C VAL A 72 3.13 21.17 11.33
N ASP A 73 4.25 20.63 11.79
CA ASP A 73 5.39 20.30 10.93
C ASP A 73 4.94 19.33 9.81
N PRO A 74 5.55 19.39 8.61
CA PRO A 74 5.28 18.42 7.56
C PRO A 74 5.40 16.98 8.08
N PRO A 75 4.45 16.07 7.75
CA PRO A 75 4.52 14.67 8.15
C PRO A 75 5.83 14.03 7.67
N ARG A 76 6.38 13.11 8.46
CA ARG A 76 7.70 12.52 8.19
C ARG A 76 7.65 11.57 6.98
N TYR A 77 6.53 10.86 6.82
CA TYR A 77 6.33 9.90 5.75
C TYR A 77 5.28 10.41 4.77
N SER A 78 5.42 10.09 3.48
CA SER A 78 4.40 10.37 2.46
C SER A 78 3.22 9.41 2.56
N ALA A 79 3.55 8.13 2.72
CA ALA A 79 2.63 7.04 2.96
C ALA A 79 3.36 5.88 3.63
N TRP A 80 2.59 4.87 4.05
CA TRP A 80 3.11 3.59 4.50
C TRP A 80 2.07 2.48 4.34
N HIS A 81 2.59 1.28 4.15
CA HIS A 81 1.86 0.03 4.27
C HIS A 81 2.05 -0.56 5.68
N LEU A 82 0.95 -0.85 6.37
CA LEU A 82 0.94 -1.63 7.61
C LEU A 82 0.69 -3.10 7.28
N PRO A 83 1.68 -4.00 7.47
CA PRO A 83 1.53 -5.41 7.14
C PRO A 83 0.53 -6.15 8.04
N VAL A 84 -0.26 -7.06 7.47
CA VAL A 84 -1.19 -7.91 8.23
C VAL A 84 -0.47 -8.76 9.29
N HIS A 85 0.78 -9.17 9.05
CA HIS A 85 1.55 -9.96 10.02
C HIS A 85 1.73 -9.24 11.36
N PHE A 86 1.90 -7.92 11.34
CA PHE A 86 2.18 -7.12 12.54
C PHE A 86 0.95 -6.34 13.05
N TYR A 87 0.01 -6.01 12.15
CA TYR A 87 -1.12 -5.11 12.46
C TYR A 87 -2.49 -5.80 12.42
N GLY A 88 -2.58 -7.04 11.94
CA GLY A 88 -3.81 -7.82 12.02
C GLY A 88 -5.00 -7.15 11.33
N SER A 89 -6.06 -6.83 12.07
CA SER A 89 -7.24 -6.14 11.53
C SER A 89 -6.95 -4.73 11.04
N ASP A 90 -5.87 -4.13 11.53
CA ASP A 90 -5.55 -2.72 11.31
C ASP A 90 -4.50 -2.53 10.21
N HIS A 91 -4.29 -3.57 9.38
CA HIS A 91 -3.44 -3.50 8.21
C HIS A 91 -4.07 -2.62 7.13
N GLY A 92 -3.23 -2.04 6.28
CA GLY A 92 -3.71 -1.17 5.22
C GLY A 92 -2.62 -0.31 4.61
N ILE A 93 -3.02 0.54 3.69
CA ILE A 93 -2.18 1.58 3.10
C ILE A 93 -2.72 2.92 3.59
N TYR A 94 -1.83 3.79 4.01
CA TYR A 94 -2.18 5.09 4.57
C TYR A 94 -1.36 6.16 3.86
N ILE A 95 -2.03 7.18 3.33
CA ILE A 95 -1.42 8.22 2.50
C ILE A 95 -1.71 9.57 3.11
N HIS A 96 -0.70 10.40 3.35
CA HIS A 96 -0.94 11.78 3.77
C HIS A 96 -1.45 12.62 2.62
N GLU A 97 -2.58 13.28 2.84
CA GLU A 97 -3.03 14.37 1.96
C GLU A 97 -1.95 15.46 1.82
N TYR A 98 -1.14 15.65 2.88
CA TYR A 98 -0.01 16.58 2.87
C TYR A 98 0.84 16.43 1.59
N TRP A 99 1.33 15.21 1.39
CA TRP A 99 2.31 14.87 0.37
C TRP A 99 1.69 14.69 -1.02
N ILE A 100 0.40 14.32 -1.10
CA ILE A 100 -0.34 14.30 -2.39
C ILE A 100 -0.33 15.71 -3.02
N LEU A 101 -0.69 16.74 -2.25
CA LEU A 101 -0.74 18.11 -2.79
C LEU A 101 0.66 18.65 -3.10
N ALA A 102 1.67 18.34 -2.27
CA ALA A 102 3.05 18.75 -2.53
C ALA A 102 3.59 18.13 -3.84
N GLN A 103 3.35 16.84 -4.07
CA GLN A 103 3.76 16.19 -5.30
C GLN A 103 2.93 16.68 -6.51
N ALA A 104 1.62 16.90 -6.34
CA ALA A 104 0.79 17.46 -7.40
C ALA A 104 1.27 18.84 -7.85
N ALA A 105 1.74 19.67 -6.92
CA ALA A 105 2.35 20.97 -7.24
C ALA A 105 3.62 20.80 -8.10
N ASN A 106 4.51 19.87 -7.75
CA ASN A 106 5.72 19.59 -8.53
C ASN A 106 5.39 19.12 -9.95
N ILE A 107 4.41 18.23 -10.09
CA ILE A 107 3.92 17.76 -11.40
C ILE A 107 3.36 18.93 -12.21
N ARG A 108 2.49 19.75 -11.60
CA ARG A 108 1.87 20.91 -12.25
C ARG A 108 2.91 21.94 -12.70
N ALA A 109 3.92 22.22 -11.87
CA ALA A 109 4.96 23.21 -12.15
C ALA A 109 5.81 22.88 -13.38
N ARG A 110 5.79 21.61 -13.85
CA ARG A 110 6.49 21.17 -15.06
C ARG A 110 5.75 21.46 -16.36
N LEU A 111 4.49 21.89 -16.29
CA LEU A 111 3.66 22.23 -17.44
C LEU A 111 3.80 23.71 -17.81
N ASP A 112 3.40 24.07 -19.03
CA ASP A 112 3.37 25.47 -19.46
C ASP A 112 2.50 26.33 -18.53
N PRO A 113 2.89 27.57 -18.18
CA PRO A 113 2.13 28.41 -17.23
C PRO A 113 0.67 28.66 -17.63
N ASP A 114 0.38 28.78 -18.92
CA ASP A 114 -0.99 28.91 -19.41
C ASP A 114 -1.77 27.61 -19.19
N ARG A 115 -1.11 26.47 -19.42
CA ARG A 115 -1.68 25.14 -19.22
C ARG A 115 -1.97 24.85 -17.75
N GLN A 116 -1.12 25.31 -16.84
CA GLN A 116 -1.30 25.14 -15.39
C GLN A 116 -2.64 25.66 -14.89
N ARG A 117 -3.23 26.69 -15.52
CA ARG A 117 -4.50 27.33 -15.11
C ARG A 117 -5.75 26.50 -15.43
N HIS A 118 -5.58 25.38 -16.13
CA HIS A 118 -6.71 24.56 -16.56
C HIS A 118 -7.21 23.62 -15.45
N PRO A 119 -8.53 23.56 -15.16
CA PRO A 119 -9.07 22.72 -14.08
C PRO A 119 -8.79 21.22 -14.22
N GLU A 120 -8.66 20.70 -15.43
CA GLU A 120 -8.28 19.31 -15.69
C GLU A 120 -6.80 19.02 -15.36
N VAL A 121 -5.93 20.04 -15.39
CA VAL A 121 -4.53 19.90 -14.97
C VAL A 121 -4.44 19.80 -13.47
N LEU A 122 -5.14 20.68 -12.74
CA LEU A 122 -5.21 20.63 -11.28
C LEU A 122 -5.65 19.23 -10.80
N ARG A 123 -6.78 18.75 -11.33
CA ARG A 123 -7.32 17.43 -10.99
C ARG A 123 -6.39 16.30 -11.45
N GLY A 124 -5.89 16.38 -12.68
CA GLY A 124 -4.96 15.40 -13.22
C GLY A 124 -3.70 15.25 -12.37
N SER A 125 -3.09 16.36 -11.94
CA SER A 125 -1.88 16.34 -11.12
C SER A 125 -2.12 15.72 -9.75
N ILE A 126 -3.27 15.98 -9.13
CA ILE A 126 -3.65 15.37 -7.85
C ILE A 126 -3.90 13.87 -8.02
N GLN A 127 -4.60 13.47 -9.08
CA GLN A 127 -4.81 12.06 -9.40
C GLN A 127 -3.47 11.36 -9.63
N ALA A 128 -2.57 11.97 -10.39
CA ALA A 128 -1.26 11.41 -10.69
C ALA A 128 -0.36 11.26 -9.45
N ALA A 129 -0.36 12.27 -8.56
CA ALA A 129 0.33 12.22 -7.28
C ALA A 129 -0.21 11.11 -6.37
N LEU A 130 -1.54 11.04 -6.22
CA LEU A 130 -2.18 9.97 -5.42
C LEU A 130 -1.84 8.58 -5.97
N ILE A 131 -1.95 8.37 -7.29
CA ILE A 131 -1.62 7.09 -7.93
C ILE A 131 -0.15 6.73 -7.74
N THR A 132 0.75 7.71 -7.81
CA THR A 132 2.20 7.50 -7.65
C THR A 132 2.53 6.94 -6.26
N VAL A 133 2.02 7.59 -5.22
CA VAL A 133 2.24 7.15 -3.83
C VAL A 133 1.52 5.83 -3.57
N TYR A 134 0.28 5.68 -4.05
CA TYR A 134 -0.49 4.44 -3.94
C TYR A 134 0.24 3.25 -4.57
N LEU A 135 0.80 3.40 -5.77
CA LEU A 135 1.50 2.31 -6.46
C LEU A 135 2.74 1.83 -5.69
N HIS A 136 3.47 2.74 -5.06
CA HIS A 136 4.62 2.42 -4.21
C HIS A 136 4.18 1.51 -3.05
N GLU A 137 3.16 1.93 -2.30
CA GLU A 137 2.67 1.17 -1.15
C GLU A 137 1.99 -0.16 -1.54
N VAL A 138 1.37 -0.21 -2.72
CA VAL A 138 0.84 -1.47 -3.27
C VAL A 138 1.94 -2.49 -3.50
N PHE A 139 3.17 -2.07 -3.83
CA PHE A 139 4.27 -3.01 -3.98
C PHE A 139 4.62 -3.69 -2.65
N HIS A 140 4.63 -2.95 -1.53
CA HIS A 140 4.82 -3.54 -0.20
C HIS A 140 3.73 -4.58 0.12
N HIS A 141 2.47 -4.29 -0.22
CA HIS A 141 1.40 -5.26 -0.10
C HIS A 141 1.61 -6.51 -0.98
N LYS A 142 2.17 -6.35 -2.19
CA LYS A 142 2.51 -7.47 -3.07
C LYS A 142 3.65 -8.33 -2.51
N THR A 143 4.65 -7.70 -1.91
CA THR A 143 5.74 -8.39 -1.21
C THR A 143 5.21 -9.25 -0.07
N GLU A 144 4.35 -8.68 0.78
CA GLU A 144 3.70 -9.43 1.86
C GLU A 144 2.80 -10.55 1.29
N SER A 145 2.02 -10.24 0.26
CA SER A 145 1.16 -11.21 -0.43
C SER A 145 1.95 -12.38 -1.01
N PHE A 146 3.17 -12.14 -1.50
CA PHE A 146 4.08 -13.19 -1.96
C PHE A 146 4.53 -14.08 -0.79
N ALA A 147 4.97 -13.48 0.30
CA ALA A 147 5.38 -14.21 1.50
C ALA A 147 4.23 -15.10 2.03
N ILE A 148 3.01 -14.55 2.17
CA ILE A 148 1.83 -15.30 2.63
C ILE A 148 1.57 -16.55 1.77
N ARG A 149 1.76 -16.46 0.44
CA ARG A 149 1.58 -17.63 -0.44
C ARG A 149 2.58 -18.73 -0.12
N LEU A 150 3.85 -18.38 0.12
CA LEU A 150 4.87 -19.33 0.54
C LEU A 150 4.55 -19.92 1.92
N GLU A 151 4.13 -19.09 2.87
CA GLU A 151 3.79 -19.53 4.22
C GLU A 151 2.60 -20.49 4.25
N ILE A 152 1.59 -20.27 3.41
CA ILE A 152 0.45 -21.19 3.28
C ILE A 152 0.89 -22.53 2.69
N ALA A 153 1.77 -22.50 1.68
CA ALA A 153 2.28 -23.72 1.03
C ALA A 153 3.16 -24.54 1.98
N ASP A 154 4.08 -23.89 2.67
CA ASP A 154 5.11 -24.55 3.47
C ASP A 154 4.75 -24.68 4.95
N ARG A 155 3.70 -23.99 5.40
CA ARG A 155 3.26 -23.91 6.81
C ARG A 155 4.37 -23.46 7.76
N ARG A 156 5.18 -22.50 7.33
CA ARG A 156 6.25 -21.89 8.13
C ARG A 156 6.30 -20.38 7.88
N PRO A 157 6.74 -19.57 8.86
CA PRO A 157 6.86 -18.12 8.68
C PRO A 157 7.93 -17.77 7.64
N ARG A 158 7.64 -16.78 6.81
CA ARG A 158 8.52 -16.22 5.77
C ARG A 158 8.61 -14.71 5.89
N TYR A 159 7.47 -14.03 6.06
CA TYR A 159 7.43 -12.57 6.07
C TYR A 159 8.15 -11.97 7.28
N VAL A 160 7.86 -12.48 8.48
CA VAL A 160 8.48 -11.98 9.72
C VAL A 160 10.02 -12.15 9.70
N PRO A 161 10.58 -13.35 9.41
CA PRO A 161 12.03 -13.50 9.26
C PRO A 161 12.65 -12.60 8.19
N TYR A 162 12.00 -12.46 7.04
CA TYR A 162 12.44 -11.54 5.98
C TYR A 162 12.50 -10.10 6.49
N HIS A 163 11.44 -9.63 7.16
CA HIS A 163 11.35 -8.26 7.62
C HIS A 163 12.45 -7.95 8.66
N GLU A 164 12.62 -8.81 9.65
CA GLU A 164 13.59 -8.61 10.75
C GLU A 164 15.05 -8.75 10.32
N ARG A 165 15.34 -9.65 9.37
CA ARG A 165 16.72 -10.04 9.04
C ARG A 165 17.20 -9.46 7.72
N VAL A 166 16.30 -8.92 6.90
CA VAL A 166 16.62 -8.37 5.57
C VAL A 166 16.10 -6.94 5.44
N TYR A 167 14.79 -6.74 5.51
CA TYR A 167 14.20 -5.42 5.23
C TYR A 167 14.66 -4.35 6.22
N ALA A 168 14.41 -4.56 7.51
CA ALA A 168 14.74 -3.58 8.55
C ALA A 168 16.25 -3.34 8.69
N PRO A 169 17.14 -4.36 8.69
CA PRO A 169 18.59 -4.12 8.76
C PRO A 169 19.17 -3.41 7.53
N LEU A 170 18.53 -3.50 6.36
CA LEU A 170 18.97 -2.81 5.15
C LEU A 170 18.36 -1.42 5.00
N ALA A 171 17.53 -0.97 5.95
CA ALA A 171 16.85 0.32 5.90
C ALA A 171 17.83 1.48 5.64
N GLY A 172 17.51 2.29 4.62
CA GLY A 172 18.36 3.43 4.22
C GLY A 172 19.65 3.03 3.51
N SER A 173 19.75 1.80 2.99
CA SER A 173 20.87 1.34 2.16
C SER A 173 20.42 0.97 0.75
N ASN A 174 21.35 0.97 -0.21
CA ASN A 174 21.10 0.51 -1.58
C ASN A 174 20.83 -0.99 -1.70
N GLY A 175 20.95 -1.74 -0.60
CA GLY A 175 20.58 -3.14 -0.49
C GLY A 175 19.09 -3.37 -0.21
N GLN A 176 18.32 -2.32 0.16
CA GLN A 176 16.89 -2.41 0.41
C GLN A 176 16.11 -2.54 -0.91
N LEU A 177 16.13 -3.74 -1.49
CA LEU A 177 15.56 -4.01 -2.82
C LEU A 177 14.07 -3.75 -2.91
N GLU A 178 13.32 -3.98 -1.83
CA GLU A 178 11.88 -3.78 -1.82
C GLU A 178 11.50 -2.31 -2.13
N GLU A 179 12.16 -1.35 -1.48
CA GLU A 179 11.93 0.09 -1.74
C GLU A 179 12.32 0.49 -3.16
N ALA A 180 13.45 -0.04 -3.65
CA ALA A 180 13.91 0.20 -5.01
C ALA A 180 12.89 -0.32 -6.04
N LEU A 181 12.35 -1.52 -5.80
CA LEU A 181 11.38 -2.17 -6.66
C LEU A 181 10.00 -1.53 -6.58
N ALA A 182 9.60 -0.99 -5.43
CA ALA A 182 8.39 -0.19 -5.28
C ALA A 182 8.44 1.05 -6.17
N CYS A 183 9.54 1.82 -6.12
CA CYS A 183 9.75 2.96 -7.02
C CYS A 183 9.78 2.54 -8.49
N ALA A 184 10.46 1.44 -8.82
CA ALA A 184 10.51 0.91 -10.18
C ALA A 184 9.13 0.46 -10.67
N GLU A 185 8.33 -0.16 -9.81
CA GLU A 185 6.99 -0.61 -10.14
C GLU A 185 6.06 0.58 -10.42
N THR A 186 6.15 1.65 -9.64
CA THR A 186 5.42 2.89 -9.91
C THR A 186 5.65 3.41 -11.33
N ILE A 187 6.92 3.52 -11.76
CA ILE A 187 7.27 3.93 -13.14
C ILE A 187 6.66 3.00 -14.17
N ARG A 188 6.78 1.68 -13.96
CA ARG A 188 6.30 0.66 -14.91
C ARG A 188 4.79 0.66 -15.07
N ARG A 189 4.07 0.86 -13.97
CA ARG A 189 2.62 0.66 -13.90
C ARG A 189 1.82 1.92 -14.18
N LEU A 190 2.40 3.11 -14.02
CA LEU A 190 1.67 4.37 -14.23
C LEU A 190 1.01 4.46 -15.63
N ASN A 191 1.63 3.84 -16.64
CA ASN A 191 1.11 3.82 -18.02
C ASN A 191 0.07 2.69 -18.30
N GLU A 192 -0.24 1.83 -17.32
CA GLU A 192 -1.33 0.85 -17.44
C GLU A 192 -2.67 1.58 -17.58
N SER A 193 -3.59 1.04 -18.39
CA SER A 193 -4.90 1.66 -18.66
C SER A 193 -5.68 1.98 -17.38
N THR A 194 -5.57 1.13 -16.36
CA THR A 194 -6.24 1.30 -15.06
C THR A 194 -5.82 2.56 -14.32
N TYR A 195 -4.59 3.06 -14.53
CA TYR A 195 -4.04 4.20 -13.81
C TYR A 195 -3.97 5.48 -14.64
N LYS A 196 -3.69 5.36 -15.95
CA LYS A 196 -3.68 6.54 -16.82
C LYS A 196 -5.06 7.00 -17.27
N SER A 197 -6.10 6.19 -17.09
CA SER A 197 -7.47 6.60 -17.41
C SER A 197 -7.86 7.84 -16.61
N GLY A 198 -8.29 8.90 -17.31
CA GLY A 198 -8.65 10.18 -16.70
C GLY A 198 -7.50 11.18 -16.55
N LEU A 199 -6.24 10.77 -16.73
CA LEU A 199 -5.10 11.68 -16.73
C LEU A 199 -4.95 12.38 -18.08
N PRO A 200 -4.83 13.72 -18.12
CA PRO A 200 -4.38 14.43 -19.31
C PRO A 200 -3.01 13.89 -19.76
N PRO A 201 -2.78 13.69 -21.08
CA PRO A 201 -1.51 13.12 -21.58
C PRO A 201 -0.27 13.91 -21.16
N ASP A 202 -0.37 15.23 -21.16
CA ASP A 202 0.69 16.16 -20.74
C ASP A 202 0.97 16.07 -19.22
N VAL A 203 -0.07 15.90 -18.40
CA VAL A 203 0.09 15.63 -16.96
C VAL A 203 0.78 14.29 -16.72
N LEU A 204 0.44 13.24 -17.47
CA LEU A 204 1.12 11.94 -17.38
C LEU A 204 2.60 12.08 -17.76
N GLU A 205 2.91 12.80 -18.82
CA GLU A 205 4.29 13.08 -19.23
C GLU A 205 5.06 13.85 -18.14
N ALA A 206 4.45 14.92 -17.58
CA ALA A 206 5.01 15.68 -16.48
C ALA A 206 5.22 14.82 -15.22
N THR A 207 4.31 13.88 -14.93
CA THR A 207 4.44 12.94 -13.81
C THR A 207 5.61 11.98 -14.02
N MET A 208 5.75 11.44 -15.23
CA MET A 208 6.90 10.58 -15.56
C MET A 208 8.21 11.36 -15.44
N ALA A 209 8.27 12.59 -15.96
CA ALA A 209 9.44 13.46 -15.80
C ALA A 209 9.75 13.74 -14.32
N ASP A 210 8.71 13.96 -13.51
CA ASP A 210 8.87 14.14 -12.06
C ASP A 210 9.51 12.93 -11.39
N LEU A 211 8.99 11.73 -11.66
CA LEU A 211 9.52 10.47 -11.14
C LEU A 211 10.98 10.25 -11.55
N TRP A 212 11.31 10.47 -12.83
CA TRP A 212 12.68 10.27 -13.34
C TRP A 212 13.69 11.23 -12.74
N ASP A 213 13.26 12.45 -12.38
CA ASP A 213 14.12 13.43 -11.72
C ASP A 213 14.19 13.22 -10.20
N ASP A 214 13.08 12.91 -9.55
CA ASP A 214 12.96 12.81 -8.10
C ASP A 214 13.58 11.54 -7.53
N ILE A 215 13.25 10.36 -8.09
CA ILE A 215 13.70 9.07 -7.56
C ILE A 215 15.23 9.04 -7.35
N PRO A 216 16.10 9.43 -8.32
CA PRO A 216 17.55 9.41 -8.11
C PRO A 216 18.06 10.30 -6.96
N ARG A 217 17.29 11.31 -6.54
CA ARG A 217 17.61 12.23 -5.44
C ARG A 217 17.10 11.74 -4.08
N GLN A 218 16.27 10.71 -4.06
CA GLN A 218 15.76 10.10 -2.83
C GLN A 218 16.88 9.41 -2.04
N ARG A 219 16.57 9.05 -0.78
CA ARG A 219 17.47 8.29 0.08
C ARG A 219 17.86 6.94 -0.53
N ALA A 220 18.98 6.39 -0.07
CA ALA A 220 19.42 5.06 -0.47
C ALA A 220 18.33 4.01 -0.21
N GLY A 221 18.19 3.06 -1.14
CA GLY A 221 17.05 2.14 -1.25
C GLY A 221 16.10 2.60 -2.35
N TYR A 222 15.52 3.80 -2.21
CA TYR A 222 14.56 4.37 -3.17
C TYR A 222 15.24 4.77 -4.48
N ASN A 223 16.43 5.37 -4.39
CA ASN A 223 17.13 6.00 -5.52
C ASN A 223 17.58 5.06 -6.65
N ARG A 224 17.32 3.76 -6.53
CA ARG A 224 17.60 2.77 -7.55
C ARG A 224 16.40 2.45 -8.44
N GLY A 225 15.21 2.99 -8.14
CA GLY A 225 13.98 2.68 -8.87
C GLY A 225 14.08 2.91 -10.39
N CYS A 226 14.64 4.04 -10.80
CA CYS A 226 14.88 4.36 -12.22
C CYS A 226 15.74 3.29 -12.93
N ILE A 227 16.84 2.87 -12.31
CA ILE A 227 17.77 1.86 -12.87
C ILE A 227 17.12 0.47 -12.91
N LEU A 228 16.22 0.17 -11.97
CA LEU A 228 15.52 -1.11 -11.90
C LEU A 228 14.24 -1.15 -12.74
N SER A 229 13.71 -0.01 -13.20
CA SER A 229 12.46 0.04 -13.98
C SER A 229 12.44 -0.75 -15.30
N PRO A 230 13.54 -0.93 -16.07
CA PRO A 230 13.51 -1.74 -17.28
C PRO A 230 13.30 -3.24 -16.97
N ASP A 231 12.69 -3.98 -17.89
CA ASP A 231 12.26 -5.38 -17.66
C ASP A 231 13.37 -6.29 -17.10
N GLY A 232 14.53 -6.37 -17.75
CA GLY A 232 15.61 -7.25 -17.31
C GLY A 232 16.11 -6.96 -15.88
N PRO A 233 16.53 -5.72 -15.57
CA PRO A 233 16.86 -5.30 -14.21
C PRO A 233 15.74 -5.53 -13.19
N TYR A 234 14.49 -5.19 -13.55
CA TYR A 234 13.32 -5.36 -12.68
C TYR A 234 13.14 -6.83 -12.29
N GLU A 235 13.08 -7.71 -13.27
CA GLU A 235 12.83 -9.14 -13.06
C GLU A 235 13.95 -9.79 -12.24
N ARG A 236 15.22 -9.48 -12.51
CA ARG A 236 16.35 -9.99 -11.70
C ARG A 236 16.29 -9.50 -10.26
N ALA A 237 16.00 -8.21 -10.04
CA ALA A 237 15.89 -7.66 -8.69
C ALA A 237 14.68 -8.25 -7.94
N ARG A 238 13.53 -8.42 -8.61
CA ARG A 238 12.34 -9.06 -8.03
C ARG A 238 12.60 -10.52 -7.68
N ASN A 239 13.28 -11.25 -8.54
CA ASN A 239 13.68 -12.64 -8.27
C ASN A 239 14.63 -12.71 -7.07
N ARG A 240 15.60 -11.80 -6.99
CA ARG A 240 16.47 -11.68 -5.81
C ARG A 240 15.68 -11.41 -4.53
N LEU A 241 14.75 -10.47 -4.58
CA LEU A 241 13.84 -10.16 -3.47
C LEU A 241 13.02 -11.41 -3.09
N SER A 242 12.57 -12.19 -4.07
CA SER A 242 11.82 -13.43 -3.84
C SER A 242 12.64 -14.44 -3.04
N SER A 243 13.92 -14.64 -3.39
CA SER A 243 14.84 -15.51 -2.64
C SER A 243 15.12 -14.97 -1.23
N GLN A 244 15.24 -13.65 -1.07
CA GLN A 244 15.40 -13.04 0.26
C GLN A 244 14.17 -13.28 1.15
N ILE A 245 12.97 -13.23 0.58
CA ILE A 245 11.71 -13.48 1.30
C ILE A 245 11.56 -14.95 1.64
N ASP A 246 11.89 -15.84 0.71
CA ASP A 246 11.87 -17.27 0.96
C ASP A 246 12.84 -17.60 2.10
N GLU A 247 14.13 -17.35 1.92
CA GLU A 247 15.14 -17.84 2.86
C GLU A 247 15.24 -16.99 4.14
N GLY A 248 14.67 -15.77 4.14
CA GLY A 248 14.71 -14.86 5.29
C GLY A 248 16.14 -14.39 5.61
N VAL A 249 17.00 -14.25 4.59
CA VAL A 249 18.40 -13.83 4.71
C VAL A 249 18.78 -12.82 3.63
N MET A 250 19.75 -11.96 3.91
CA MET A 250 20.21 -10.93 2.96
C MET A 250 20.87 -11.55 1.71
N TRP A 251 21.54 -12.69 1.91
CA TRP A 251 22.33 -13.39 0.90
C TRP A 251 21.81 -14.81 0.70
N PRO A 252 20.65 -14.99 0.04
CA PRO A 252 20.12 -16.32 -0.24
C PRO A 252 21.09 -17.17 -1.07
N GLU A 253 21.10 -18.46 -0.79
CA GLU A 253 21.90 -19.48 -1.48
C GLU A 253 21.17 -20.03 -2.72
N GLY A 254 19.83 -19.94 -2.75
CA GLY A 254 18.99 -20.38 -3.83
C GLY A 254 19.26 -19.65 -5.14
N ASN A 255 18.94 -20.32 -6.25
CA ASN A 255 19.08 -19.76 -7.58
C ASN A 255 17.92 -18.77 -7.85
N ASP A 256 18.23 -17.48 -7.93
CA ASP A 256 17.23 -16.43 -8.20
C ASP A 256 16.44 -16.70 -9.50
N ASP A 257 17.05 -17.35 -10.50
CA ASP A 257 16.39 -17.63 -11.77
C ASP A 257 15.22 -18.62 -11.66
N ASP A 258 15.13 -19.41 -10.59
CA ASP A 258 14.03 -20.35 -10.38
C ASP A 258 12.69 -19.61 -10.24
N TRP A 259 12.70 -18.37 -9.74
CA TRP A 259 11.50 -17.53 -9.61
C TRP A 259 10.93 -17.07 -10.95
N SER A 260 11.70 -17.16 -12.05
CA SER A 260 11.18 -16.90 -13.40
C SER A 260 10.04 -17.84 -13.80
N LEU A 261 9.96 -19.02 -13.17
CA LEU A 261 8.89 -20.00 -13.38
C LEU A 261 7.57 -19.61 -12.71
N SER A 262 7.57 -18.56 -11.89
CA SER A 262 6.39 -18.10 -11.14
C SER A 262 6.16 -16.58 -11.27
N PRO A 263 5.95 -16.05 -12.50
CA PRO A 263 5.84 -14.61 -12.77
C PRO A 263 4.61 -13.92 -12.17
N HIS A 264 3.71 -14.66 -11.52
CA HIS A 264 2.46 -14.15 -10.94
C HIS A 264 2.37 -14.31 -9.43
N SER A 265 3.44 -14.74 -8.77
CA SER A 265 3.46 -14.94 -7.32
C SER A 265 3.38 -13.61 -6.54
N PHE A 266 3.84 -12.50 -7.13
CA PHE A 266 3.77 -11.14 -6.59
C PHE A 266 2.41 -10.44 -6.80
N ARG A 267 1.34 -11.14 -7.22
CA ARG A 267 0.02 -10.49 -7.29
C ARG A 267 -0.50 -10.17 -5.88
N GLY A 268 -1.15 -9.03 -5.67
CA GLY A 268 -1.83 -8.74 -4.40
C GLY A 268 -2.88 -9.79 -4.06
N LEU A 269 -3.10 -10.06 -2.77
CA LEU A 269 -4.14 -11.00 -2.32
C LEU A 269 -5.53 -10.34 -2.22
N VAL A 270 -5.58 -9.04 -1.96
CA VAL A 270 -6.82 -8.24 -1.89
C VAL A 270 -6.80 -7.09 -2.89
N ASP A 271 -7.96 -6.47 -3.10
CA ASP A 271 -8.03 -5.19 -3.78
C ASP A 271 -7.54 -4.08 -2.84
N CYS A 272 -6.32 -3.57 -3.08
CA CYS A 272 -5.70 -2.55 -2.25
C CYS A 272 -6.53 -1.27 -2.12
N ARG A 273 -7.40 -0.96 -3.10
CA ARG A 273 -8.31 0.20 -3.02
C ARG A 273 -9.24 0.15 -1.82
N THR A 274 -9.57 -1.06 -1.34
CA THR A 274 -10.46 -1.30 -0.20
C THR A 274 -9.79 -1.18 1.17
N ILE A 275 -8.45 -1.12 1.20
CA ILE A 275 -7.64 -1.02 2.42
C ILE A 275 -6.76 0.24 2.41
N THR A 276 -6.94 1.13 1.43
CA THR A 276 -6.19 2.38 1.32
C THR A 276 -7.03 3.52 1.90
N HIS A 277 -6.41 4.30 2.78
CA HIS A 277 -7.00 5.45 3.42
C HIS A 277 -6.11 6.67 3.22
N VAL A 278 -6.74 7.84 3.15
CA VAL A 278 -6.02 9.10 3.32
C VAL A 278 -6.08 9.51 4.78
N VAL A 279 -5.01 10.11 5.28
CA VAL A 279 -4.92 10.58 6.65
C VAL A 279 -4.80 12.10 6.70
N VAL A 280 -5.53 12.71 7.63
CA VAL A 280 -5.54 14.15 7.89
C VAL A 280 -5.37 14.42 9.39
N PRO A 281 -4.75 15.54 9.81
CA PRO A 281 -4.60 15.84 11.23
C PRO A 281 -5.93 15.82 11.97
N GLN A 282 -5.94 15.32 13.20
CA GLN A 282 -7.17 15.19 13.99
C GLN A 282 -7.90 16.54 14.10
N GLY A 283 -9.21 16.52 13.85
CA GLY A 283 -10.06 17.71 13.92
C GLY A 283 -9.98 18.61 12.69
N THR A 284 -9.31 18.18 11.63
CA THR A 284 -9.30 18.85 10.32
C THR A 284 -10.22 18.14 9.33
N GLN A 285 -10.38 18.69 8.13
CA GLN A 285 -11.11 18.06 7.02
C GLN A 285 -10.17 17.93 5.83
N PRO A 286 -10.33 16.89 5.00
CA PRO A 286 -9.59 16.82 3.75
C PRO A 286 -9.95 18.00 2.86
N VAL A 287 -8.93 18.54 2.19
CA VAL A 287 -9.11 19.63 1.22
C VAL A 287 -9.53 19.05 -0.14
N ILE A 288 -8.98 17.89 -0.51
CA ILE A 288 -9.27 17.22 -1.78
C ILE A 288 -10.69 16.62 -1.71
N PRO A 289 -11.61 17.01 -2.62
CA PRO A 289 -13.00 16.58 -2.56
C PRO A 289 -13.22 15.07 -2.73
N TRP A 290 -12.25 14.35 -3.31
CA TRP A 290 -12.31 12.89 -3.47
C TRP A 290 -12.23 12.11 -2.17
N PHE A 291 -11.87 12.76 -1.06
CA PHE A 291 -11.75 12.08 0.22
C PHE A 291 -13.02 12.25 1.03
N GLU A 292 -13.50 11.13 1.58
CA GLU A 292 -14.68 11.11 2.43
C GLU A 292 -14.42 11.88 3.73
N ALA A 293 -15.49 12.28 4.41
CA ALA A 293 -15.38 12.93 5.71
C ALA A 293 -14.59 12.04 6.69
N PRO A 294 -13.72 12.62 7.53
CA PRO A 294 -12.93 11.84 8.48
C PRO A 294 -13.84 11.01 9.38
N THR A 295 -13.54 9.72 9.46
CA THR A 295 -14.20 8.86 10.44
C THR A 295 -13.43 8.95 11.75
N PRO A 296 -14.11 9.06 12.91
CA PRO A 296 -13.47 8.98 14.23
C PRO A 296 -13.01 7.53 14.48
N GLN A 297 -12.02 7.08 13.73
CA GLN A 297 -11.26 5.88 14.01
C GLN A 297 -9.94 6.31 14.61
N THR A 298 -9.64 5.79 15.80
CA THR A 298 -8.29 5.90 16.36
C THR A 298 -7.36 5.16 15.42
N PHE A 299 -6.30 5.85 14.96
CA PHE A 299 -5.19 5.25 14.25
C PHE A 299 -4.77 3.91 14.89
N PRO A 300 -4.30 2.93 14.11
CA PRO A 300 -3.81 1.65 14.64
C PRO A 300 -2.79 1.90 15.74
N THR A 301 -3.20 1.83 17.00
CA THR A 301 -2.30 2.15 18.10
C THR A 301 -1.52 0.87 18.39
N PRO A 302 -0.18 0.94 18.48
CA PRO A 302 0.60 -0.16 19.02
C PRO A 302 0.03 -0.59 20.38
N GLY A 303 -0.65 -1.75 20.43
CA GLY A 303 -1.12 -2.37 21.68
C GLY A 303 -2.57 -2.09 22.13
N MET A 304 -3.39 -1.29 21.44
CA MET A 304 -4.81 -1.16 21.82
C MET A 304 -5.61 -2.37 21.28
N ASP A 305 -5.77 -3.39 22.14
CA ASP A 305 -6.66 -4.56 21.98
C ASP A 305 -6.23 -5.67 20.98
N ARG A 306 -4.99 -5.67 20.47
CA ARG A 306 -4.47 -6.71 19.53
C ARG A 306 -4.61 -8.13 20.08
N MET A 307 -4.23 -8.35 21.33
CA MET A 307 -4.32 -9.65 22.00
C MET A 307 -5.76 -10.11 22.20
N SER A 308 -6.71 -9.19 22.32
CA SER A 308 -8.13 -9.51 22.52
C SER A 308 -8.80 -9.79 21.18
N VAL A 309 -8.45 -9.07 20.12
CA VAL A 309 -8.84 -9.40 18.74
C VAL A 309 -8.30 -10.77 18.36
N LEU A 310 -7.02 -11.07 18.65
CA LEU A 310 -6.46 -12.40 18.45
C LEU A 310 -7.08 -13.48 19.32
N LYS A 311 -7.35 -13.21 20.60
CA LYS A 311 -8.09 -14.16 21.44
C LYS A 311 -9.49 -14.44 20.88
N ARG A 312 -10.19 -13.40 20.39
CA ARG A 312 -11.50 -13.54 19.74
C ARG A 312 -11.43 -14.33 18.43
N LEU A 313 -10.41 -14.08 17.61
CA LEU A 313 -10.17 -14.81 16.36
C LEU A 313 -9.76 -16.26 16.63
N LYS A 314 -8.83 -16.52 17.56
CA LYS A 314 -8.45 -17.87 17.98
C LYS A 314 -9.66 -18.62 18.56
N ALA A 315 -10.51 -17.96 19.35
CA ALA A 315 -11.75 -18.54 19.86
C ALA A 315 -12.81 -18.81 18.77
N SER A 316 -12.96 -17.94 17.77
CA SER A 316 -13.89 -18.16 16.65
C SER A 316 -13.44 -19.30 15.74
N VAL A 317 -12.14 -19.41 15.48
CA VAL A 317 -11.55 -20.54 14.73
C VAL A 317 -11.73 -21.85 15.50
N GLN A 318 -11.50 -21.86 16.81
CA GLN A 318 -11.69 -23.05 17.65
C GLN A 318 -13.16 -23.49 17.76
N SER A 319 -14.10 -22.54 17.83
CA SER A 319 -15.54 -22.85 17.90
C SER A 319 -16.15 -23.26 16.55
N GLY A 320 -15.58 -22.84 15.41
CA GLY A 320 -15.98 -23.27 14.07
C GLY A 320 -15.56 -24.70 13.70
N GLY A 321 -14.65 -25.33 14.45
CA GLY A 321 -14.16 -26.70 14.20
C GLY A 321 -15.03 -27.83 14.76
N SER A 322 -16.12 -27.53 15.49
CA SER A 322 -16.94 -28.54 16.18
C SER A 322 -18.28 -28.89 15.51
N GLN A 323 -18.47 -28.61 14.22
CA GLN A 323 -19.65 -29.08 13.48
C GLN A 323 -19.29 -29.88 12.23
N VAL A 324 -18.63 -31.03 12.41
CA VAL A 324 -18.75 -32.16 11.48
C VAL A 324 -18.86 -33.46 12.28
N SER A 325 -20.08 -33.81 12.70
CA SER A 325 -20.48 -35.21 12.92
C SER A 325 -22.01 -35.33 12.91
N GLY A 326 -22.57 -35.29 11.71
CA GLY A 326 -23.93 -35.72 11.44
C GLY A 326 -23.88 -36.69 10.27
N ALA A 327 -23.50 -37.94 10.53
CA ALA A 327 -23.61 -39.01 9.55
C ALA A 327 -25.09 -39.24 9.23
N PRO A 328 -25.52 -39.22 7.95
CA PRO A 328 -26.85 -39.69 7.60
C PRO A 328 -26.77 -41.19 7.28
N THR A 329 -27.00 -42.03 8.29
CA THR A 329 -27.42 -43.43 8.07
C THR A 329 -28.92 -43.50 8.25
N ASP A 330 -29.66 -43.52 7.13
CA ASP A 330 -30.61 -44.60 6.87
C ASP A 330 -31.30 -44.39 5.51
N CYS A 331 -30.85 -45.19 4.53
CA CYS A 331 -31.56 -45.41 3.29
C CYS A 331 -32.63 -46.49 3.53
N HIS A 332 -33.90 -46.08 3.54
CA HIS A 332 -35.03 -46.99 3.50
C HIS A 332 -34.98 -47.89 2.25
N ARG A 333 -34.81 -49.18 2.49
CA ARG A 333 -34.97 -50.26 1.51
C ARG A 333 -36.46 -50.46 1.24
N VAL A 334 -36.96 -49.92 0.13
CA VAL A 334 -38.29 -50.26 -0.39
C VAL A 334 -38.25 -51.66 -0.98
N ALA A 335 -39.02 -52.56 -0.38
CA ALA A 335 -39.36 -53.85 -0.97
C ALA A 335 -40.44 -53.67 -2.04
N ARG A 336 -40.21 -54.23 -3.23
CA ARG A 336 -41.27 -54.70 -4.14
C ARG A 336 -40.93 -56.11 -4.59
N ARG A 337 -41.77 -57.06 -4.17
CA ARG A 337 -42.46 -57.93 -5.11
C ARG A 337 -43.79 -57.28 -5.43
#